data_AF-A0YV22-F1
#
_entry.id   AF-A0YV22-F1
#
_cell.length_a   1.000
_cell.length_b   1.000
_cell.length_c   1.000
_cell.angle_alpha   90.00
_cell.angle_beta   90.00
_cell.angle_gamma   90.00
#
_symmetry.space_group_name_H-M   'P 1'
#
loop_
_entity.id
_entity.type
_entity.pdbx_description
1 polymer ?
#
loop_
_entity_poly.entity_id
_entity_poly.type
_entity_poly.pdbx_seq_one_letter_code
_entity_poly.pdbx_strand_id
1 'polypeptide(L)'
;LTYFNDYLPDIGPSWVTLGKNVAVNFKSQIPLPNVWFGVSVENQARANERIPLLYQIPAKLKFLSCEPLLEPVELLSPISVEIDELIDNEQQIYLNDFVNWVIVGGESGDKARPCYYDWILKVVKDCEVLTIPVFVKQLGSNFIHSTKSFKHKTKFKHSKKGNIEEFPDELKVRQFPHP
;
A
#
# COMPACT_ATOMS: atom_id res chain seq x y z
N LEU A 1 -4.20 -7.87 17.91
CA LEU A 1 -4.20 -6.51 18.55
C LEU A 1 -3.07 -6.34 19.57
N THR A 2 -2.57 -7.42 20.16
CA THR A 2 -1.45 -7.46 21.13
C THR A 2 -0.17 -6.82 20.57
N TYR A 3 0.24 -7.17 19.35
CA TYR A 3 1.52 -6.70 18.78
C TYR A 3 1.68 -5.18 18.66
N PHE A 4 0.60 -4.41 18.45
CA PHE A 4 0.70 -2.95 18.31
C PHE A 4 0.58 -2.21 19.65
N ASN A 5 -0.20 -2.76 20.60
CA ASN A 5 -0.43 -2.11 21.89
C ASN A 5 0.76 -2.28 22.84
N ASP A 6 1.53 -3.36 22.73
CA ASP A 6 2.63 -3.65 23.66
C ASP A 6 3.87 -2.75 23.46
N TYR A 7 4.00 -2.10 22.30
CA TYR A 7 5.16 -1.28 21.93
C TYR A 7 4.89 0.22 21.77
N LEU A 8 3.63 0.64 21.85
CA LEU A 8 3.32 2.06 21.95
C LEU A 8 3.54 2.49 23.40
N PRO A 9 4.26 3.61 23.65
CA PRO A 9 4.34 4.13 25.00
C PRO A 9 2.91 4.36 25.50
N ASP A 10 2.57 3.78 26.65
CA ASP A 10 1.40 4.19 27.41
C ASP A 10 1.65 5.65 27.81
N ILE A 11 1.21 6.58 26.97
CA ILE A 11 1.28 8.01 27.27
C ILE A 11 0.24 8.42 28.32
N GLY A 12 -0.51 7.43 28.84
CA GLY A 12 -1.48 7.57 29.90
C GLY A 12 -2.56 8.61 29.57
N PRO A 13 -3.47 8.88 30.51
CA PRO A 13 -4.16 10.16 30.52
C PRO A 13 -3.12 11.27 30.78
N SER A 14 -2.69 11.93 29.71
CA SER A 14 -1.87 13.14 29.83
C SER A 14 -2.76 14.30 30.32
N TRP A 15 -2.75 14.54 31.63
CA TRP A 15 -3.45 15.67 32.24
C TRP A 15 -2.61 16.95 32.05
N VAL A 16 -3.11 17.89 31.27
CA VAL A 16 -2.55 19.26 31.22
C VAL A 16 -3.54 20.19 31.91
N THR A 17 -3.11 20.86 32.98
CA THR A 17 -3.89 21.89 33.66
C THR A 17 -3.86 23.19 32.85
N LEU A 18 -4.95 23.46 32.13
CA LEU A 18 -5.20 24.79 31.55
C LEU A 18 -5.93 25.65 32.61
N GLY A 19 -5.17 26.22 33.54
CA GLY A 19 -5.69 27.11 34.57
C GLY A 19 -6.34 26.41 35.77
N LYS A 20 -7.11 27.18 36.57
CA LYS A 20 -7.74 26.71 37.82
C LYS A 20 -8.93 25.79 37.48
N ASN A 21 -8.69 24.48 37.52
CA ASN A 21 -9.70 23.42 37.56
C ASN A 21 -10.30 22.95 36.23
N VAL A 22 -9.51 22.86 35.15
CA VAL A 22 -9.89 22.03 33.98
C VAL A 22 -8.82 20.98 33.75
N ALA A 23 -9.22 19.73 33.92
CA ALA A 23 -8.42 18.56 33.61
C ALA A 23 -8.99 17.96 32.32
N VAL A 24 -8.23 18.03 31.22
CA VAL A 24 -8.65 17.48 29.93
C VAL A 24 -8.04 16.08 29.77
N ASN A 25 -8.88 15.06 29.54
CA ASN A 25 -8.40 13.72 29.21
C ASN A 25 -8.10 13.65 27.71
N PHE A 26 -6.83 13.68 27.34
CA PHE A 26 -6.43 13.32 25.98
C PHE A 26 -6.41 11.80 25.87
N LYS A 27 -7.54 11.23 25.46
CA LYS A 27 -7.56 9.86 24.93
C LYS A 27 -6.96 9.92 23.52
N SER A 28 -5.65 10.02 23.41
CA SER A 28 -4.99 9.96 22.11
C SER A 28 -5.19 8.55 21.56
N GLN A 29 -6.10 8.40 20.59
CA GLN A 29 -6.12 7.20 19.76
C GLN A 29 -4.82 7.21 18.97
N ILE A 30 -3.95 6.25 19.27
CA ILE A 30 -2.73 6.01 18.50
C ILE A 30 -3.02 4.84 17.55
N PRO A 31 -2.68 4.95 16.26
CA PRO A 31 -2.09 6.12 15.63
C PRO A 31 -3.05 7.31 15.45
N LEU A 32 -2.50 8.52 15.41
CA LEU A 32 -3.28 9.74 15.17
C LEU A 32 -4.03 9.64 13.83
N PRO A 33 -5.26 10.19 13.72
CA PRO A 33 -6.08 10.04 12.51
C PRO A 33 -5.46 10.56 11.22
N ASN A 34 -4.50 11.50 11.32
CA ASN A 34 -3.79 12.11 10.19
C ASN A 34 -2.43 11.43 9.89
N VAL A 35 -2.12 10.32 10.54
CA VAL A 35 -0.93 9.50 10.26
C VAL A 35 -1.37 8.25 9.51
N TRP A 36 -0.89 8.11 8.28
CA TRP A 36 -1.21 6.98 7.42
C TRP A 36 -0.12 5.93 7.50
N PHE A 37 -0.51 4.66 7.50
CA PHE A 37 0.41 3.53 7.62
C PHE A 37 0.45 2.76 6.32
N GLY A 38 1.63 2.31 5.93
CA GLY A 38 1.73 1.43 4.78
C GLY A 38 2.96 0.56 4.83
N VAL A 39 2.91 -0.49 4.02
CA VAL A 39 3.99 -1.45 3.88
C VAL A 39 4.37 -1.58 2.40
N SER A 40 5.65 -1.80 2.14
CA SER A 40 6.10 -2.15 0.80
C SER A 40 5.80 -3.62 0.51
N VAL A 41 5.29 -3.90 -0.70
CA VAL A 41 4.99 -5.23 -1.20
C VAL A 41 5.64 -5.41 -2.57
N GLU A 42 6.95 -5.60 -2.56
CA GLU A 42 7.78 -5.67 -3.75
C GLU A 42 7.57 -6.98 -4.55
N ASN A 43 7.10 -8.03 -3.87
CA ASN A 43 6.75 -9.36 -4.41
C ASN A 43 5.74 -10.08 -3.50
N GLN A 44 5.24 -11.24 -3.93
CA GLN A 44 4.22 -11.99 -3.19
C GLN A 44 4.70 -12.43 -1.80
N ALA A 45 5.98 -12.78 -1.64
CA ALA A 45 6.52 -13.17 -0.34
C ALA A 45 6.42 -12.02 0.68
N ARG A 46 6.71 -10.77 0.26
CA ARG A 46 6.57 -9.58 1.11
C ARG A 46 5.11 -9.22 1.34
N ALA A 47 4.23 -9.44 0.35
CA ALA A 47 2.78 -9.28 0.54
C ALA A 47 2.26 -10.21 1.64
N ASN A 48 2.57 -11.51 1.55
CA ASN A 48 2.14 -12.52 2.52
C ASN A 48 2.66 -12.26 3.94
N GLU A 49 3.87 -11.72 4.06
CA GLU A 49 4.46 -11.37 5.37
C GLU A 49 3.87 -10.08 5.95
N ARG A 50 3.74 -9.02 5.14
CA ARG A 50 3.54 -7.65 5.66
C ARG A 50 2.08 -7.19 5.67
N ILE A 51 1.24 -7.72 4.77
CA ILE A 51 -0.19 -7.37 4.72
C ILE A 51 -0.90 -7.80 6.01
N PRO A 52 -0.70 -9.03 6.55
CA PRO A 52 -1.27 -9.42 7.84
C PRO A 52 -0.81 -8.53 8.99
N LEU A 53 0.43 -8.06 8.99
CA LEU A 53 0.94 -7.14 10.01
C LEU A 53 0.27 -5.76 9.91
N LEU A 54 0.10 -5.23 8.70
CA LEU A 54 -0.60 -3.96 8.47
C LEU A 54 -2.07 -4.03 8.93
N TYR A 55 -2.73 -5.17 8.76
CA TYR A 55 -4.09 -5.39 9.26
C TYR A 55 -4.18 -5.15 10.77
N GLN A 56 -3.20 -5.62 11.55
CA GLN A 56 -3.19 -5.50 13.01
C GLN A 56 -3.03 -4.07 13.55
N ILE A 57 -2.58 -3.12 12.71
CA ILE A 57 -2.38 -1.72 13.10
C ILE A 57 -3.72 -0.99 13.13
N PRO A 58 -4.14 -0.33 14.22
CA PRO A 58 -5.44 0.38 14.28
C PRO A 58 -5.38 1.79 13.64
N ALA A 59 -4.74 1.92 12.47
CA ALA A 59 -4.62 3.17 11.73
C ALA A 59 -5.91 3.50 10.98
N LYS A 60 -6.30 4.79 10.96
CA LYS A 60 -7.46 5.27 10.20
C LYS A 60 -7.32 5.04 8.68
N LEU A 61 -6.11 5.19 8.16
CA LEU A 61 -5.82 4.96 6.75
C LEU A 61 -4.59 4.07 6.61
N LYS A 62 -4.75 3.01 5.80
CA LYS A 62 -3.71 2.05 5.47
C LYS A 62 -3.50 1.99 3.97
N PHE A 63 -2.26 1.86 3.53
CA PHE A 63 -1.93 1.76 2.11
C PHE A 63 -0.89 0.68 1.82
N LEU A 64 -0.91 0.13 0.61
CA LEU A 64 0.17 -0.69 0.11
C LEU A 64 1.06 0.11 -0.83
N SER A 65 2.36 -0.08 -0.70
CA SER A 65 3.37 0.38 -1.64
C SER A 65 3.86 -0.82 -2.44
N CYS A 66 3.17 -1.16 -3.52
CA CYS A 66 3.59 -2.15 -4.52
C CYS A 66 4.76 -1.59 -5.35
N GLU A 67 5.84 -1.15 -4.71
CA GLU A 67 7.01 -0.59 -5.37
C GLU A 67 8.33 -0.76 -4.59
N PRO A 68 9.46 -0.90 -5.31
CA PRO A 68 9.49 -1.29 -6.72
C PRO A 68 8.93 -2.70 -6.89
N LEU A 69 8.08 -2.94 -7.91
CA LEU A 69 7.69 -4.30 -8.25
C LEU A 69 8.90 -5.07 -8.77
N LEU A 70 9.22 -6.17 -8.09
CA LEU A 70 10.30 -7.09 -8.43
C LEU A 70 9.78 -8.37 -9.05
N GLU A 71 8.54 -8.72 -8.73
CA GLU A 71 7.78 -9.88 -9.21
C GLU A 71 6.29 -9.49 -9.29
N PRO A 72 5.44 -10.29 -9.96
CA PRO A 72 3.99 -10.12 -9.87
C PRO A 72 3.49 -10.22 -8.42
N VAL A 73 2.46 -9.45 -8.10
CA VAL A 73 1.73 -9.54 -6.82
C VAL A 73 0.25 -9.75 -7.12
N GLU A 74 -0.38 -10.62 -6.33
CA GLU A 74 -1.78 -10.97 -6.36
C GLU A 74 -2.47 -10.36 -5.12
N LEU A 75 -3.58 -9.64 -5.33
CA LEU A 75 -4.28 -8.90 -4.26
C LEU A 75 -5.72 -9.38 -4.00
N LEU A 76 -6.28 -10.28 -4.82
CA LEU A 76 -7.66 -10.75 -4.71
C LEU A 76 -7.82 -11.93 -3.75
N SER A 77 -6.74 -12.67 -3.49
CA SER A 77 -6.79 -13.81 -2.59
C SER A 77 -7.14 -13.37 -1.16
N PRO A 78 -7.94 -14.18 -0.45
CA PRO A 78 -8.13 -14.01 0.98
C PRO A 78 -6.78 -14.00 1.73
N ILE A 79 -6.71 -13.18 2.78
CA ILE A 79 -5.56 -13.08 3.67
C ILE A 79 -5.91 -13.83 4.95
N SER A 80 -5.12 -14.84 5.29
CA SER A 80 -5.22 -15.51 6.58
C SER A 80 -4.63 -14.62 7.67
N VAL A 81 -5.41 -14.39 8.73
CA VAL A 81 -4.97 -13.68 9.93
C VAL A 81 -5.26 -14.52 11.16
N GLU A 82 -4.27 -14.66 12.03
CA GLU A 82 -4.45 -15.25 13.36
C GLU A 82 -5.00 -14.17 14.29
N ILE A 83 -6.23 -14.35 14.78
CA ILE A 83 -6.94 -13.32 15.57
C ILE A 83 -6.78 -13.57 17.07
N ASP A 84 -6.61 -14.82 17.50
CA ASP A 84 -6.35 -15.20 18.88
C ASP A 84 -5.84 -16.66 18.94
N GLU A 85 -4.79 -16.95 19.71
CA GLU A 85 -4.30 -18.33 19.93
C GLU A 85 -5.32 -19.19 20.70
N LEU A 86 -6.27 -18.56 21.40
CA LEU A 86 -7.26 -19.23 22.26
C LEU A 86 -8.57 -19.57 21.55
N ILE A 87 -8.75 -19.15 20.29
CA ILE A 87 -9.98 -19.37 19.52
C ILE A 87 -9.60 -19.91 18.14
N ASP A 88 -9.88 -21.19 17.91
CA ASP A 88 -9.65 -21.89 16.63
C ASP A 88 -10.68 -21.43 15.57
N ASN A 89 -10.57 -20.17 15.16
CA ASN A 89 -11.39 -19.58 14.09
C ASN A 89 -10.47 -18.79 13.16
N GLU A 90 -9.96 -19.45 12.12
CA GLU A 90 -9.34 -18.76 10.99
C GLU A 90 -10.39 -17.84 10.34
N GLN A 91 -10.18 -16.53 10.43
CA GLN A 91 -10.99 -15.57 9.69
C GLN A 91 -10.26 -15.21 8.39
N GLN A 92 -10.97 -15.39 7.28
CA GLN A 92 -10.55 -14.89 5.98
C GLN A 92 -10.94 -13.42 5.88
N ILE A 93 -9.98 -12.55 5.63
CA ILE A 93 -10.21 -11.12 5.35
C ILE A 93 -9.78 -10.82 3.91
N TYR A 94 -10.45 -9.86 3.29
CA TYR A 94 -10.08 -9.36 1.97
C TYR A 94 -9.37 -8.02 2.09
N LEU A 95 -8.54 -7.70 1.10
CA LEU A 95 -7.71 -6.50 1.16
C LEU A 95 -8.54 -5.20 1.30
N ASN A 96 -9.70 -5.14 0.64
CA ASN A 96 -10.62 -3.99 0.69
C ASN A 96 -11.36 -3.84 2.04
N ASP A 97 -11.24 -4.80 2.95
CA ASP A 97 -11.77 -4.66 4.31
C ASP A 97 -10.99 -3.61 5.14
N PHE A 98 -9.72 -3.34 4.78
CA PHE A 98 -8.86 -2.48 5.61
C PHE A 98 -7.82 -1.64 4.86
N VAL A 99 -7.48 -1.96 3.61
CA VAL A 99 -6.57 -1.12 2.80
C VAL A 99 -7.38 -0.08 2.03
N ASN A 100 -6.93 1.16 2.11
CA ASN A 100 -7.62 2.30 1.54
C ASN A 100 -6.97 2.85 0.28
N TRP A 101 -5.71 2.48 0.00
CA TRP A 101 -4.97 3.00 -1.14
C TRP A 101 -3.85 2.06 -1.56
N VAL A 102 -3.59 1.97 -2.86
CA VAL A 102 -2.45 1.22 -3.40
C VAL A 102 -1.61 2.13 -4.28
N ILE A 103 -0.31 2.16 -4.04
CA ILE A 103 0.69 2.80 -4.90
C ILE A 103 1.43 1.69 -5.63
N VAL A 104 1.63 1.82 -6.93
CA VAL A 104 2.36 0.83 -7.73
C VAL A 104 3.40 1.49 -8.63
N GLY A 105 4.56 0.86 -8.77
CA GLY A 105 5.58 1.33 -9.70
C GLY A 105 6.85 0.48 -9.80
N GLY A 106 7.61 0.74 -10.85
CA GLY A 106 8.90 0.10 -11.11
C GLY A 106 10.10 0.81 -10.47
N GLU A 107 11.21 0.08 -10.37
CA GLU A 107 12.49 0.57 -9.86
C GLU A 107 13.07 1.70 -10.74
N SER A 108 13.71 2.69 -10.12
CA SER A 108 14.36 3.81 -10.79
C SER A 108 15.88 3.73 -10.65
N GLY A 109 16.59 4.37 -11.57
CA GLY A 109 18.04 4.54 -11.50
C GLY A 109 18.80 3.62 -12.45
N ASP A 110 20.12 3.79 -12.46
CA ASP A 110 21.01 2.95 -13.26
C ASP A 110 20.97 1.52 -12.74
N LYS A 111 20.91 0.54 -13.66
CA LYS A 111 20.76 -0.89 -13.35
C LYS A 111 19.42 -1.28 -12.70
N ALA A 112 18.39 -0.47 -12.85
CA ALA A 112 17.03 -0.84 -12.42
C ALA A 112 16.62 -2.21 -12.98
N ARG A 113 16.04 -3.03 -12.10
CA ARG A 113 15.51 -4.35 -12.46
C ARG A 113 14.32 -4.24 -13.43
N PRO A 114 14.11 -5.23 -14.30
CA PRO A 114 12.98 -5.24 -15.21
C PRO A 114 11.65 -5.12 -14.44
N CYS A 115 10.78 -4.23 -14.89
CA CYS A 115 9.39 -4.15 -14.42
C CYS A 115 8.48 -4.35 -15.63
N TYR A 116 7.62 -5.36 -15.59
CA TYR A 116 6.79 -5.73 -16.74
C TYR A 116 5.43 -5.03 -16.68
N TYR A 117 4.92 -4.63 -17.84
CA TYR A 117 3.59 -4.04 -18.02
C TYR A 117 2.50 -4.84 -17.31
N ASP A 118 2.49 -6.16 -17.51
CA ASP A 118 1.46 -7.04 -16.97
C ASP A 118 1.44 -7.06 -15.43
N TRP A 119 2.57 -6.76 -14.77
CA TRP A 119 2.63 -6.70 -13.31
C TRP A 119 1.91 -5.48 -12.77
N ILE A 120 2.18 -4.30 -13.35
CA ILE A 120 1.48 -3.06 -12.97
C ILE A 120 0.01 -3.14 -13.36
N LEU A 121 -0.29 -3.64 -14.57
CA LEU A 121 -1.67 -3.81 -15.03
C LEU A 121 -2.46 -4.73 -14.11
N LYS A 122 -1.88 -5.85 -13.66
CA LYS A 122 -2.54 -6.74 -12.70
C LYS A 122 -2.90 -6.01 -11.42
N VAL A 123 -1.99 -5.24 -10.81
CA VAL A 123 -2.31 -4.46 -9.59
C VAL A 123 -3.43 -3.45 -9.84
N VAL A 124 -3.42 -2.75 -10.98
CA VAL A 124 -4.50 -1.81 -11.35
C VAL A 124 -5.84 -2.54 -11.46
N LYS A 125 -5.88 -3.71 -12.11
CA LYS A 125 -7.10 -4.51 -12.28
C LYS A 125 -7.60 -5.13 -10.99
N ASP A 126 -6.71 -5.63 -10.14
CA ASP A 126 -7.10 -6.14 -8.83
C ASP A 126 -7.70 -5.01 -7.97
N CYS A 127 -7.11 -3.80 -8.00
CA CYS A 127 -7.65 -2.63 -7.30
C CYS A 127 -9.01 -2.19 -7.84
N GLU A 128 -9.21 -2.25 -9.16
CA GLU A 128 -10.52 -1.98 -9.80
C GLU A 128 -11.60 -2.95 -9.29
N VAL A 129 -11.29 -4.25 -9.22
CA VAL A 129 -12.20 -5.28 -8.68
C VAL A 129 -12.48 -5.05 -7.19
N LEU A 130 -11.45 -4.73 -6.42
CA LEU A 130 -11.54 -4.49 -4.97
C LEU A 130 -12.13 -3.12 -4.61
N THR A 131 -12.37 -2.26 -5.60
CA THR A 131 -12.79 -0.85 -5.41
C THR A 131 -11.83 -0.03 -4.54
N ILE A 132 -10.54 -0.36 -4.56
CA ILE A 132 -9.49 0.38 -3.85
C ILE A 132 -8.89 1.41 -4.82
N PRO A 133 -8.76 2.70 -4.46
CA PRO A 133 -8.09 3.67 -5.32
C PRO A 133 -6.63 3.26 -5.53
N VAL A 134 -6.16 3.35 -6.76
CA VAL A 134 -4.78 3.00 -7.15
C VAL A 134 -4.04 4.18 -7.77
N PHE A 135 -2.76 4.32 -7.44
CA PHE A 135 -1.87 5.34 -7.97
C PHE A 135 -0.67 4.69 -8.66
N VAL A 136 -0.64 4.75 -9.99
CA VAL A 136 0.54 4.36 -10.78
C VAL A 136 1.56 5.49 -10.70
N LYS A 137 2.59 5.28 -9.88
CA LYS A 137 3.60 6.30 -9.59
C LYS A 137 4.55 6.49 -10.76
N GLN A 138 5.11 5.39 -11.26
CA GLN A 138 6.05 5.37 -12.38
C GLN A 138 6.21 3.97 -12.95
N LEU A 139 6.65 3.88 -14.21
CA LEU A 139 6.90 2.57 -14.85
C LEU A 139 8.29 2.00 -14.52
N GLY A 140 9.20 2.83 -14.01
CA GLY A 140 10.58 2.46 -13.70
C GLY A 140 11.52 2.64 -14.89
N SER A 141 12.83 2.64 -14.61
CA SER A 141 13.86 2.88 -15.62
C SER A 141 13.99 1.73 -16.62
N ASN A 142 13.72 0.49 -16.20
CA ASN A 142 13.77 -0.73 -17.02
C ASN A 142 12.38 -1.35 -17.25
N PHE A 143 11.43 -0.54 -17.70
CA PHE A 143 10.08 -1.00 -18.02
C PHE A 143 10.03 -1.85 -19.31
N ILE A 144 9.37 -3.01 -19.26
CA ILE A 144 9.23 -4.00 -20.33
C ILE A 144 7.75 -4.19 -20.69
N HIS A 145 7.42 -4.05 -21.98
CA HIS A 145 6.06 -4.25 -22.50
C HIS A 145 6.09 -5.39 -23.53
N SER A 146 5.40 -6.52 -23.25
CA SER A 146 5.59 -7.80 -23.97
C SER A 146 4.80 -7.94 -25.27
N THR A 147 3.94 -6.98 -25.65
CA THR A 147 3.27 -7.06 -26.95
C THR A 147 4.20 -6.58 -28.08
N LYS A 148 4.31 -7.39 -29.13
CA LYS A 148 5.09 -7.18 -30.38
C LYS A 148 4.75 -5.90 -31.17
N SER A 149 4.07 -4.94 -30.56
CA SER A 149 3.47 -3.75 -31.19
C SER A 149 3.98 -2.42 -30.63
N PHE A 150 4.92 -2.36 -29.69
CA PHE A 150 5.73 -1.16 -29.48
C PHE A 150 6.78 -1.03 -30.61
N LYS A 151 6.29 -0.94 -31.85
CA LYS A 151 7.08 -0.51 -33.03
C LYS A 151 7.41 0.98 -32.97
N HIS A 152 6.75 1.73 -32.08
CA HIS A 152 7.25 3.03 -31.67
C HIS A 152 8.17 2.83 -30.49
N LYS A 153 9.48 3.04 -30.70
CA LYS A 153 10.35 3.47 -29.59
C LYS A 153 9.74 4.77 -29.05
N THR A 154 8.79 4.72 -28.12
CA THR A 154 8.45 5.88 -27.31
C THR A 154 9.72 6.23 -26.57
N LYS A 155 10.40 7.27 -27.06
CA LYS A 155 11.54 7.84 -26.36
C LYS A 155 10.98 8.48 -25.10
N PHE A 156 10.99 7.74 -24.00
CA PHE A 156 10.75 8.32 -22.69
C PHE A 156 11.82 9.39 -22.46
N LYS A 157 11.39 10.61 -22.16
CA LYS A 157 12.33 11.72 -21.92
C LYS A 157 13.00 11.61 -20.54
N HIS A 158 12.37 10.88 -19.63
CA HIS A 158 12.78 10.78 -18.24
C HIS A 158 13.28 9.38 -17.88
N SER A 159 14.40 9.34 -17.15
CA SER A 159 15.07 8.10 -16.74
C SER A 159 14.16 7.14 -15.98
N LYS A 160 13.19 7.64 -15.20
CA LYS A 160 12.28 6.82 -14.39
C LYS A 160 10.89 6.57 -15.00
N LYS A 161 10.61 7.13 -16.19
CA LYS A 161 9.31 7.03 -16.88
C LYS A 161 8.14 7.40 -15.96
N GLY A 162 8.19 8.62 -15.39
CA GLY A 162 7.19 9.15 -14.45
C GLY A 162 6.20 10.17 -15.04
N ASN A 163 6.37 10.51 -16.32
CA ASN A 163 5.42 11.38 -17.03
C ASN A 163 4.20 10.54 -17.45
N ILE A 164 3.05 10.80 -16.85
CA ILE A 164 1.83 10.00 -17.04
C ILE A 164 1.32 10.04 -18.49
N GLU A 165 1.56 11.12 -19.21
CA GLU A 165 1.17 11.24 -20.63
C GLU A 165 1.87 10.21 -21.51
N GLU A 166 3.02 9.69 -21.07
CA GLU A 166 3.82 8.69 -21.77
C GLU A 166 3.43 7.24 -21.39
N PHE A 167 2.50 7.05 -20.45
CA PHE A 167 2.11 5.71 -19.99
C PHE A 167 1.16 5.06 -21.02
N PRO A 168 1.10 3.72 -21.10
CA PRO A 168 -0.02 3.03 -21.72
C PRO A 168 -1.34 3.51 -21.09
N ASP A 169 -2.41 3.60 -21.89
CA ASP A 169 -3.67 4.22 -21.46
C ASP A 169 -4.26 3.53 -20.22
N GLU A 170 -4.14 2.20 -20.14
CA GLU A 170 -4.60 1.40 -19.00
C GLU A 170 -3.83 1.68 -17.70
N LEU A 171 -2.62 2.25 -17.80
CA LEU A 171 -1.78 2.60 -16.66
C LEU A 171 -1.84 4.09 -16.31
N LYS A 172 -2.62 4.91 -17.04
CA LYS A 172 -2.82 6.34 -16.74
C LYS A 172 -3.77 6.54 -15.55
N VAL A 173 -3.44 5.96 -14.40
CA VAL A 173 -4.29 5.97 -13.20
C VAL A 173 -3.56 6.63 -12.03
N ARG A 174 -4.17 7.68 -11.47
CA ARG A 174 -3.71 8.40 -10.27
C ARG A 174 -4.89 8.76 -9.38
N GLN A 175 -5.46 7.75 -8.76
CA GLN A 175 -6.53 7.91 -7.78
C GLN A 175 -5.94 8.09 -6.39
N PHE A 176 -6.64 8.84 -5.54
CA PHE A 176 -6.26 9.09 -4.15
C PHE A 176 -7.38 8.60 -3.21
N PRO A 177 -7.04 8.20 -1.98
CA PRO A 177 -8.04 7.82 -1.00
C PRO A 177 -8.81 9.04 -0.51
N HIS A 178 -10.06 8.83 -0.10
CA HIS A 178 -10.86 9.83 0.58
C HIS A 178 -10.68 9.64 2.10
N PRO A 179 -10.06 10.59 2.82
CA PRO A 179 -9.78 10.48 4.25
C PRO A 179 -11.00 10.73 5.16
#